data_AF-A0A7Y6UBG4-F1
#
_entry.id   AF-A0A7Y6UBG4-F1
#
_cell.length_a   1.000
_cell.length_b   1.000
_cell.length_c   1.000
_cell.angle_alpha   90.00
_cell.angle_beta   90.00
_cell.angle_gamma   90.00
#
_symmetry.space_group_name_H-M   'P 1'
#
loop_
_entity.id
_entity.type
_entity.pdbx_description
1 polymer ?
#
loop_
_entity_poly.entity_id
_entity_poly.type
_entity_poly.pdbx_seq_one_letter_code
_entity_poly.pdbx_strand_id
1 'polypeptide(L)'
;MLKILQADGGQIPLDFDKYFIQEETNGEDQIGFTLPLDHADYKLLTEEVQLLDAEDGQVYRITAIDEGAATANIKGKLELSPLRADMRIPYTNGSDTLAGTVEGVLPAGWTVVDHSLSTIRRTIDLDSATPEDVILGAASAFGGLAIRYKIADKAVHFYAPGDFKAGGVYL
;
A
#
# COMPACT_ATOMS: atom_id res chain seq x y z
N MET A 1 -2.67 -17.14 0.44
CA MET A 1 -1.54 -17.80 -0.29
C MET A 1 -0.80 -16.76 -1.12
N LEU A 2 0.54 -16.71 -1.03
CA LEU A 2 1.37 -15.77 -1.78
C LEU A 2 1.81 -16.30 -3.15
N LYS A 3 2.01 -15.38 -4.09
CA LYS A 3 2.60 -15.66 -5.40
C LYS A 3 3.70 -14.65 -5.71
N ILE A 4 4.79 -15.11 -6.29
CA ILE A 4 5.85 -14.25 -6.85
C ILE A 4 5.34 -13.74 -8.21
N LEU A 5 5.27 -12.42 -8.36
CA LEU A 5 4.89 -11.76 -9.60
C LEU A 5 6.15 -11.48 -10.43
N GLN A 6 6.18 -12.02 -11.64
CA GLN A 6 7.26 -11.83 -12.60
C GLN A 6 7.05 -10.57 -13.44
N ALA A 7 8.14 -10.02 -13.98
CA ALA A 7 8.10 -8.78 -14.76
C ALA A 7 7.24 -8.86 -16.04
N ASP A 8 7.02 -10.06 -16.57
CA ASP A 8 6.14 -10.32 -17.72
C ASP A 8 4.67 -10.55 -17.33
N GLY A 9 4.33 -10.41 -16.05
CA GLY A 9 3.00 -10.69 -15.50
C GLY A 9 2.77 -12.16 -15.12
N GLY A 10 3.76 -13.04 -15.33
CA GLY A 10 3.74 -14.41 -14.84
C GLY A 10 3.60 -14.48 -13.32
N GLN A 11 2.93 -15.52 -12.81
CA GLN A 11 2.76 -15.74 -11.38
C GLN A 11 3.26 -17.13 -11.00
N ILE A 12 4.17 -17.19 -10.04
CA ILE A 12 4.68 -18.45 -9.48
C ILE A 12 4.12 -18.57 -8.06
N PRO A 13 3.33 -19.62 -7.73
CA PRO A 13 2.93 -19.88 -6.36
C PRO A 13 4.16 -20.00 -5.46
N LEU A 14 4.16 -19.30 -4.34
CA LEU A 14 5.13 -19.52 -3.28
C LEU A 14 4.55 -20.60 -2.37
N ASP A 15 5.21 -21.76 -2.26
CA ASP A 15 4.74 -22.88 -1.42
C ASP A 15 4.96 -22.62 0.08
N PHE A 16 4.34 -21.53 0.56
CA PHE A 16 4.50 -21.04 1.92
C PHE A 16 3.31 -20.14 2.33
N ASP A 17 2.61 -20.56 3.38
CA ASP A 17 1.40 -19.87 3.84
C ASP A 17 1.56 -19.16 5.19
N LYS A 18 2.73 -19.24 5.84
CA LYS A 18 2.95 -18.67 7.19
C LYS A 18 3.50 -17.24 7.15
N TYR A 19 2.80 -16.35 6.44
CA TYR A 19 3.12 -14.93 6.40
C TYR A 19 2.16 -14.14 7.29
N PHE A 20 2.59 -12.94 7.68
CA PHE A 20 1.73 -11.98 8.35
C PHE A 20 1.67 -10.69 7.55
N ILE A 21 0.54 -10.00 7.64
CA ILE A 21 0.37 -8.63 7.16
C ILE A 21 0.13 -7.75 8.39
N GLN A 22 0.95 -6.71 8.52
CA GLN A 22 0.77 -5.65 9.49
C GLN A 22 0.11 -4.47 8.81
N GLU A 23 -1.14 -4.24 9.19
CA GLU A 23 -1.95 -3.14 8.70
C GLU A 23 -1.63 -1.82 9.40
N GLU A 24 -1.26 -0.78 8.64
CA GLU A 24 -0.86 0.53 9.15
C GLU A 24 -1.98 1.55 8.98
N THR A 25 -2.14 2.51 9.90
CA THR A 25 -3.25 3.49 9.80
C THR A 25 -3.14 4.40 8.57
N ASN A 26 -1.92 4.65 8.10
CA ASN A 26 -1.65 5.41 6.88
C ASN A 26 -1.79 4.57 5.59
N GLY A 27 -2.13 3.29 5.71
CA GLY A 27 -2.31 2.36 4.60
C GLY A 27 -1.00 1.80 4.02
N GLU A 28 0.17 2.16 4.55
CA GLU A 28 1.46 1.60 4.13
C GLU A 28 1.70 0.22 4.75
N ASP A 29 0.78 -0.71 4.49
CA ASP A 29 0.78 -2.04 5.09
C ASP A 29 2.09 -2.80 4.78
N GLN A 30 2.51 -3.62 5.74
CA GLN A 30 3.76 -4.37 5.67
C GLN A 30 3.48 -5.86 5.62
N ILE A 31 4.30 -6.62 4.89
CA ILE A 31 4.27 -8.07 4.87
C ILE A 31 5.56 -8.63 5.44
N GLY A 32 5.48 -9.72 6.19
CA GLY A 32 6.65 -10.40 6.72
C GLY A 32 6.50 -11.91 6.80
N PHE A 33 7.59 -12.62 6.58
CA PHE A 33 7.69 -14.06 6.77
C PHE A 33 9.14 -14.54 6.90
N THR A 34 9.32 -15.77 7.36
CA THR A 34 10.62 -16.42 7.48
C THR A 34 10.63 -17.71 6.67
N LEU A 35 11.61 -17.86 5.77
CA LEU A 35 11.75 -19.01 4.89
C LEU A 35 13.07 -19.75 5.14
N PRO A 36 13.11 -21.09 5.11
CA PRO A 36 14.37 -21.84 5.08
C PRO A 36 15.23 -21.49 3.85
N LEU A 37 16.55 -21.42 4.01
CA LEU A 37 17.46 -21.12 2.90
C LEU A 37 17.51 -22.25 1.85
N ASP A 38 17.15 -23.48 2.23
CA ASP A 38 17.05 -24.63 1.34
C ASP A 38 15.66 -24.78 0.70
N HIS A 39 14.72 -23.86 0.97
CA HIS A 39 13.42 -23.84 0.33
C HIS A 39 13.57 -23.64 -1.19
N ALA A 40 12.83 -24.42 -1.98
CA ALA A 40 12.98 -24.47 -3.44
C ALA A 40 12.80 -23.09 -4.11
N ASP A 41 11.89 -22.28 -3.57
CA ASP A 41 11.54 -20.95 -4.09
C ASP A 41 12.41 -19.82 -3.52
N TYR A 42 13.25 -20.08 -2.50
CA TYR A 42 14.04 -19.02 -1.85
C TYR A 42 14.90 -18.25 -2.85
N LYS A 43 15.52 -18.96 -3.80
CA LYS A 43 16.35 -18.40 -4.87
C LYS A 43 15.62 -17.42 -5.81
N LEU A 44 14.30 -17.39 -5.77
CA LEU A 44 13.46 -16.49 -6.58
C LEU A 44 13.14 -15.19 -5.82
N LEU A 45 13.45 -15.11 -4.53
CA LEU A 45 13.21 -13.96 -3.69
C LEU A 45 14.46 -13.08 -3.65
N THR A 46 14.32 -11.85 -4.14
CA THR A 46 15.31 -10.77 -3.97
C THR A 46 14.56 -9.50 -3.57
N GLU A 47 15.30 -8.48 -3.12
CA GLU A 47 14.71 -7.13 -3.04
C GLU A 47 14.11 -6.73 -4.39
N GLU A 48 13.11 -5.86 -4.34
CA GLU A 48 12.30 -5.38 -5.47
C GLU A 48 11.37 -6.42 -6.12
N VAL A 49 11.46 -7.70 -5.74
CA VAL A 49 10.48 -8.70 -6.17
C VAL A 49 9.11 -8.37 -5.60
N GLN A 50 8.08 -8.54 -6.42
CA GLN A 50 6.69 -8.33 -6.04
C GLN A 50 6.04 -9.64 -5.63
N LEU A 51 5.28 -9.58 -4.55
CA LEU A 51 4.48 -10.66 -3.97
C LEU A 51 3.00 -10.27 -4.09
N LEU A 52 2.22 -11.10 -4.75
CA LEU A 52 0.77 -10.99 -4.81
C LEU A 52 0.18 -11.83 -3.69
N ASP A 53 -0.61 -11.22 -2.81
CA ASP A 53 -1.55 -11.95 -1.98
C ASP A 53 -2.78 -12.31 -2.83
N ALA A 54 -2.98 -13.61 -3.06
CA ALA A 54 -4.07 -14.10 -3.88
C ALA A 54 -5.45 -13.98 -3.21
N GLU A 55 -5.51 -13.72 -1.90
CA GLU A 55 -6.77 -13.64 -1.15
C GLU A 55 -7.49 -12.31 -1.35
N ASP A 56 -6.75 -11.20 -1.33
CA ASP A 56 -7.29 -9.85 -1.46
C ASP A 56 -6.75 -9.07 -2.67
N GLY A 57 -5.81 -9.66 -3.42
CA GLY A 57 -5.23 -9.08 -4.62
C GLY A 57 -4.19 -7.99 -4.35
N GLN A 58 -3.78 -7.79 -3.10
CA GLN A 58 -2.76 -6.81 -2.76
C GLN A 58 -1.39 -7.25 -3.28
N VAL A 59 -0.59 -6.26 -3.68
CA VAL A 59 0.77 -6.48 -4.14
C VAL A 59 1.72 -5.82 -3.16
N TYR A 60 2.73 -6.57 -2.72
CA TYR A 60 3.79 -6.10 -1.83
C TYR A 60 5.12 -6.19 -2.56
N ARG A 61 6.02 -5.26 -2.31
CA ARG A 61 7.40 -5.28 -2.81
C ARG A 61 8.33 -5.68 -1.68
N ILE A 62 9.22 -6.64 -1.92
CA ILE A 62 10.26 -7.03 -0.96
C ILE A 62 11.24 -5.85 -0.82
N THR A 63 11.41 -5.38 0.41
CA THR A 63 12.30 -4.26 0.74
C THR A 63 13.53 -4.69 1.52
N ALA A 64 13.52 -5.89 2.11
CA ALA A 64 14.68 -6.42 2.83
C ALA A 64 14.62 -7.96 2.90
N ILE A 65 15.79 -8.57 2.83
CA ILE A 65 16.02 -9.99 3.12
C ILE A 65 17.17 -10.10 4.12
N ASP A 66 16.87 -10.55 5.33
CA ASP A 66 17.85 -10.72 6.40
C ASP A 66 18.22 -12.21 6.53
N GLU A 67 19.35 -12.63 5.96
CA GLU A 67 19.84 -14.02 6.04
C GLU A 67 20.45 -14.35 7.41
N GLY A 68 19.99 -15.45 8.00
CA GLY A 68 20.60 -16.11 9.15
C GLY A 68 21.37 -17.36 8.74
N ALA A 69 21.65 -18.25 9.70
CA ALA A 69 22.42 -19.48 9.44
C ALA A 69 21.65 -20.56 8.65
N ALA A 70 20.32 -20.60 8.78
CA ALA A 70 19.47 -21.63 8.16
C ALA A 70 18.17 -21.09 7.55
N THR A 71 17.81 -19.84 7.85
CA THR A 71 16.58 -19.19 7.42
C THR A 71 16.87 -17.76 7.02
N ALA A 72 16.03 -17.19 6.16
CA ALA A 72 15.98 -15.76 5.86
C ALA A 72 14.67 -15.15 6.37
N ASN A 73 14.73 -13.93 6.89
CA ASN A 73 13.54 -13.13 7.17
C ASN A 73 13.29 -12.18 6.00
N ILE A 74 12.12 -12.29 5.40
CA ILE A 74 11.70 -11.48 4.26
C ILE A 74 10.72 -10.43 4.77
N LYS A 75 10.95 -9.18 4.39
CA LYS A 75 10.09 -8.05 4.71
C LYS A 75 9.72 -7.32 3.42
N GLY A 76 8.47 -6.90 3.31
CA GLY A 76 8.00 -6.09 2.20
C GLY A 76 7.00 -5.04 2.64
N LYS A 77 6.71 -4.13 1.73
CA LYS A 77 5.73 -3.06 1.89
C LYS A 77 4.75 -3.07 0.74
N LEU A 78 3.53 -2.58 0.98
CA LEU A 78 2.51 -2.45 -0.04
C LEU A 78 3.06 -1.67 -1.25
N GLU A 79 2.72 -2.14 -2.44
CA GLU A 79 3.21 -1.60 -3.71
C GLU A 79 2.49 -0.28 -4.05
N LEU A 80 3.12 0.84 -3.72
CA LEU A 80 2.59 2.19 -3.92
C LEU A 80 3.34 2.99 -5.00
N SER A 81 4.26 2.39 -5.76
CA SER A 81 4.99 3.08 -6.83
C SER A 81 4.09 3.84 -7.81
N PRO A 82 2.89 3.35 -8.23
CA PRO A 82 2.00 4.14 -9.08
C PRO A 82 1.57 5.48 -8.47
N LEU A 83 1.47 5.57 -7.14
CA LEU A 83 1.11 6.79 -6.42
C LEU A 83 2.32 7.68 -6.09
N ARG A 84 3.54 7.18 -6.33
CA ARG A 84 4.82 7.88 -6.08
C ARG A 84 5.50 8.38 -7.36
N ALA A 85 4.99 7.98 -8.53
CA ALA A 85 5.65 8.19 -9.81
C ALA A 85 5.66 9.66 -10.28
N ASP A 86 4.58 10.42 -9.99
CA ASP A 86 4.37 11.76 -10.55
C ASP A 86 4.55 12.87 -9.51
N MET A 87 5.56 13.71 -9.70
CA MET A 87 5.86 14.82 -8.80
C MET A 87 5.15 16.13 -9.22
N ARG A 88 4.48 16.81 -8.28
CA ARG A 88 3.83 18.12 -8.48
C ARG A 88 4.56 19.20 -7.68
N ILE A 89 5.02 20.26 -8.34
CA ILE A 89 5.85 21.31 -7.74
C ILE A 89 5.43 22.70 -8.27
N PRO A 90 4.84 23.58 -7.44
CA PRO A 90 4.21 23.28 -6.16
C PRO A 90 2.87 22.56 -6.35
N TYR A 91 2.29 22.07 -5.26
CA TYR A 91 0.92 21.57 -5.22
C TYR A 91 0.03 22.42 -4.32
N THR A 92 -1.16 22.75 -4.82
CA THR A 92 -2.28 23.24 -4.01
C THR A 92 -3.59 22.72 -4.58
N ASN A 93 -4.56 22.45 -3.70
CA ASN A 93 -5.93 22.11 -4.11
C ASN A 93 -6.87 23.33 -4.17
N GLY A 94 -6.40 24.53 -3.83
CA GLY A 94 -7.20 25.76 -3.90
C GLY A 94 -8.46 25.78 -3.03
N SER A 95 -8.52 24.94 -1.97
CA SER A 95 -9.69 24.61 -1.16
C SER A 95 -10.67 23.66 -1.84
N ASP A 96 -10.68 22.39 -1.41
CA ASP A 96 -11.64 21.40 -1.89
C ASP A 96 -12.07 20.39 -0.81
N THR A 97 -13.04 19.54 -1.15
CA THR A 97 -13.44 18.36 -0.34
C THR A 97 -12.33 17.31 -0.35
N LEU A 98 -12.43 16.31 0.56
CA LEU A 98 -11.50 15.18 0.60
C LEU A 98 -11.46 14.47 -0.76
N ALA A 99 -12.64 14.11 -1.28
CA ALA A 99 -12.76 13.41 -2.55
C ALA A 99 -12.17 14.22 -3.71
N GLY A 100 -12.57 15.49 -3.87
CA GLY A 100 -12.04 16.34 -4.95
C GLY A 100 -10.53 16.55 -4.88
N THR A 101 -9.99 16.69 -3.66
CA THR A 101 -8.53 16.81 -3.45
C THR A 101 -7.78 15.58 -3.93
N VAL A 102 -8.26 14.39 -3.59
CA VAL A 102 -7.56 13.14 -3.88
C VAL A 102 -7.80 12.71 -5.34
N GLU A 103 -9.03 12.79 -5.84
CA GLU A 103 -9.37 12.50 -7.24
C GLU A 103 -8.57 13.37 -8.21
N GLY A 104 -8.27 14.62 -7.84
CA GLY A 104 -7.46 15.54 -8.64
C GLY A 104 -6.00 15.11 -8.82
N VAL A 105 -5.50 14.16 -8.02
CA VAL A 105 -4.10 13.72 -8.07
C VAL A 105 -3.91 12.24 -8.41
N LEU A 106 -4.97 11.43 -8.30
CA LEU A 106 -4.90 9.99 -8.52
C LEU A 106 -4.46 9.65 -9.96
N PRO A 107 -3.66 8.58 -10.16
CA PRO A 107 -3.31 8.09 -11.48
C PRO A 107 -4.55 7.61 -12.26
N ALA A 108 -4.42 7.51 -13.58
CA ALA A 108 -5.52 7.08 -14.44
C ALA A 108 -6.09 5.71 -14.01
N GLY A 109 -7.42 5.65 -13.89
CA GLY A 109 -8.14 4.45 -13.47
C GLY A 109 -8.18 4.21 -11.97
N TRP A 110 -7.57 5.09 -11.16
CA TRP A 110 -7.75 5.05 -9.72
C TRP A 110 -8.98 5.82 -9.26
N THR A 111 -9.58 5.40 -8.15
CA THR A 111 -10.77 6.03 -7.56
C THR A 111 -10.63 6.29 -6.06
N VAL A 112 -11.42 7.22 -5.54
CA VAL A 112 -11.54 7.49 -4.10
C VAL A 112 -12.82 6.86 -3.56
N VAL A 113 -12.77 6.34 -2.33
CA VAL A 113 -13.96 5.92 -1.58
C VAL A 113 -13.91 6.53 -0.18
N ASP A 114 -14.72 7.55 0.05
CA ASP A 114 -14.81 8.24 1.34
C ASP A 114 -15.90 7.63 2.23
N HIS A 115 -15.50 6.91 3.28
CA HIS A 115 -16.40 6.38 4.31
C HIS A 115 -16.56 7.34 5.50
N SER A 116 -15.78 8.42 5.57
CA SER A 116 -15.88 9.43 6.64
C SER A 116 -17.10 10.34 6.50
N LEU A 117 -17.69 10.39 5.30
CA LEU A 117 -18.82 11.27 4.94
C LEU A 117 -18.53 12.75 5.20
N SER A 118 -17.25 13.14 5.19
CA SER A 118 -16.82 14.50 5.50
C SER A 118 -17.13 15.43 4.34
N THR A 119 -17.98 16.43 4.57
CA THR A 119 -18.34 17.44 3.55
C THR A 119 -17.58 18.74 3.69
N ILE A 120 -16.58 18.80 4.59
CA ILE A 120 -15.79 20.02 4.82
C ILE A 120 -14.89 20.29 3.61
N ARG A 121 -14.44 21.54 3.47
CA ARG A 121 -13.42 21.92 2.49
C ARG A 121 -12.16 22.38 3.21
N ARG A 122 -11.00 21.98 2.70
CA ARG A 122 -9.69 22.35 3.25
C ARG A 122 -8.75 22.74 2.12
N THR A 123 -7.88 23.70 2.41
CA THR A 123 -6.74 24.02 1.54
C THR A 123 -5.54 23.21 2.00
N ILE A 124 -4.87 22.56 1.05
CA ILE A 124 -3.60 21.85 1.26
C ILE A 124 -2.60 22.49 0.30
N ASP A 125 -1.49 22.97 0.85
CA ASP A 125 -0.37 23.54 0.11
C ASP A 125 0.89 22.74 0.45
N LEU A 126 1.59 22.24 -0.58
CA LEU A 126 2.82 21.47 -0.46
C LEU A 126 3.84 22.00 -1.48
N ASP A 127 5.08 22.19 -1.04
CA ASP A 127 6.17 22.69 -1.91
C ASP A 127 6.48 21.71 -3.05
N SER A 128 6.40 20.41 -2.77
CA SER A 128 6.48 19.32 -3.73
C SER A 128 5.67 18.13 -3.21
N ALA A 129 4.90 17.47 -4.07
CA ALA A 129 4.07 16.35 -3.66
C ALA A 129 3.87 15.32 -4.77
N THR A 130 4.00 14.04 -4.43
CA THR A 130 3.43 12.92 -5.18
C THR A 130 1.93 12.75 -4.87
N PRO A 131 1.16 11.97 -5.65
CA PRO A 131 -0.20 11.59 -5.27
C PRO A 131 -0.31 11.04 -3.84
N GLU A 132 0.65 10.22 -3.42
CA GLU A 132 0.69 9.69 -2.04
C GLU A 132 0.86 10.79 -1.00
N ASP A 133 1.76 11.76 -1.21
CA ASP A 133 1.97 12.87 -0.28
C ASP A 133 0.67 13.68 -0.09
N VAL A 134 -0.07 13.88 -1.17
CA VAL A 134 -1.38 14.56 -1.13
C VAL A 134 -2.41 13.71 -0.38
N ILE A 135 -2.44 12.40 -0.57
CA ILE A 135 -3.35 11.48 0.14
C ILE A 135 -3.06 11.51 1.65
N LEU A 136 -1.80 11.44 2.06
CA LEU A 136 -1.37 11.53 3.46
C LEU A 136 -1.72 12.91 4.06
N GLY A 137 -1.43 13.98 3.32
CA GLY A 137 -1.77 15.34 3.69
C GLY A 137 -3.28 15.53 3.86
N ALA A 138 -4.08 14.93 2.98
CA ALA A 138 -5.54 14.98 3.04
C ALA A 138 -6.07 14.18 4.23
N ALA A 139 -5.60 12.96 4.48
CA ALA A 139 -5.98 12.21 5.67
C ALA A 139 -5.77 13.03 6.96
N SER A 140 -4.62 13.70 7.07
CA SER A 140 -4.30 14.58 8.19
C SER A 140 -5.24 15.79 8.29
N ALA A 141 -5.39 16.56 7.21
CA ALA A 141 -6.16 17.80 7.18
C ALA A 141 -7.68 17.61 7.42
N PHE A 142 -8.19 16.42 7.14
CA PHE A 142 -9.61 16.08 7.26
C PHE A 142 -9.97 15.30 8.53
N GLY A 143 -9.12 15.38 9.56
CA GLY A 143 -9.42 14.84 10.89
C GLY A 143 -8.63 13.58 11.26
N GLY A 144 -7.47 13.35 10.63
CA GLY A 144 -6.60 12.21 10.91
C GLY A 144 -7.20 10.89 10.46
N LEU A 145 -7.75 10.84 9.23
CA LEU A 145 -8.43 9.67 8.68
C LEU A 145 -7.47 8.49 8.51
N ALA A 146 -7.98 7.27 8.69
CA ALA A 146 -7.27 6.07 8.31
C ALA A 146 -7.38 5.86 6.79
N ILE A 147 -6.29 5.42 6.16
CA ILE A 147 -6.21 5.20 4.71
C ILE A 147 -6.12 3.71 4.43
N ARG A 148 -6.82 3.20 3.42
CA ARG A 148 -6.62 1.85 2.89
C ARG A 148 -6.47 1.90 1.38
N TYR A 149 -5.32 1.46 0.89
CA TYR A 149 -5.12 1.28 -0.54
C TYR A 149 -5.61 -0.11 -0.95
N LYS A 150 -6.38 -0.18 -2.03
CA LYS A 150 -6.83 -1.41 -2.68
C LYS A 150 -6.14 -1.48 -4.03
N ILE A 151 -4.97 -2.12 -4.08
CA ILE A 151 -4.10 -2.10 -5.27
C ILE A 151 -4.79 -2.77 -6.46
N ALA A 152 -5.44 -3.93 -6.24
CA ALA A 152 -6.18 -4.64 -7.28
C ALA A 152 -7.32 -3.79 -7.89
N ASP A 153 -8.06 -3.09 -7.04
CA ASP A 153 -9.20 -2.26 -7.44
C ASP A 153 -8.78 -0.87 -7.90
N LYS A 154 -7.50 -0.51 -7.73
CA LYS A 154 -6.98 0.84 -7.90
C LYS A 154 -7.79 1.87 -7.10
N ALA A 155 -8.11 1.57 -5.85
CA ALA A 155 -8.90 2.47 -5.02
C ALA A 155 -8.12 2.92 -3.78
N VAL A 156 -8.38 4.14 -3.33
CA VAL A 156 -7.98 4.61 -2.01
C VAL A 156 -9.22 4.89 -1.17
N HIS A 157 -9.30 4.22 -0.03
CA HIS A 157 -10.41 4.33 0.90
C HIS A 157 -9.98 5.17 2.10
N PHE A 158 -10.90 6.01 2.59
CA PHE A 158 -10.71 6.78 3.82
C PHE A 158 -11.77 6.40 4.85
N TYR A 159 -11.34 6.21 6.09
CA TYR A 159 -12.19 5.87 7.22
C TYR A 159 -11.97 6.86 8.36
N ALA A 160 -13.05 7.20 9.07
CA ALA A 160 -12.88 7.87 10.35
C ALA A 160 -12.11 6.95 11.32
N PRO A 161 -11.26 7.49 12.22
CA PRO A 161 -10.42 6.67 13.10
C PRO A 161 -11.17 5.62 13.93
N GLY A 162 -12.41 5.92 14.33
CA GLY A 162 -13.24 5.00 15.11
C GLY A 162 -13.93 3.90 14.30
N ASP A 163 -14.05 4.08 12.99
CA ASP A 163 -14.66 3.11 12.06
C ASP A 163 -13.62 2.20 11.42
N PHE A 164 -12.35 2.56 11.58
CA PHE A 164 -11.24 1.76 11.11
C PHE A 164 -11.15 0.45 11.92
N LYS A 165 -11.42 -0.67 11.24
CA LYS A 165 -11.18 -2.01 11.76
C LYS A 165 -10.01 -2.60 10.99
N ALA A 166 -8.87 -2.76 11.66
CA ALA A 166 -7.77 -3.52 11.08
C ALA A 166 -8.29 -4.92 10.71
N GLY A 167 -7.98 -5.38 9.49
CA GLY A 167 -8.10 -6.79 9.16
C GLY A 167 -7.33 -7.60 10.20
N GLY A 168 -7.94 -8.66 10.71
CA GLY A 168 -7.34 -9.47 11.76
C GLY A 168 -5.96 -9.97 11.34
N VAL A 169 -5.05 -10.15 12.31
CA VAL A 169 -3.77 -10.82 12.09
C VAL A 169 -4.05 -12.20 11.51
N TYR A 170 -3.71 -12.43 10.26
CA TYR A 170 -3.67 -13.77 9.68
C TYR A 170 -2.46 -14.48 10.31
N LEU A 171 -2.73 -15.53 11.09
CA LEU A 171 -1.74 -16.37 11.79
C LEU A 171 -1.59 -17.71 11.09
#